data_AF-A0A0P8X8L0-F1
#
_entry.id   AF-A0A0P8X8L0-F1
#
_cell.length_a   1.000
_cell.length_b   1.000
_cell.length_c   1.000
_cell.angle_alpha   90.00
_cell.angle_beta   90.00
_cell.angle_gamma   90.00
#
_symmetry.space_group_name_H-M   'P 1'
#
loop_
_entity.id
_entity.type
_entity.pdbx_description
1 polymer ?
#
loop_
_entity_poly.entity_id
_entity_poly.type
_entity_poly.pdbx_seq_one_letter_code
_entity_poly.pdbx_strand_id
1 'polypeptide(L)'
;MIMKDIEQFISQIKSVLSCKVVADENGNIQEIHILSDIKRSPKQVSRDVQSGLISRFGLDIDHKKISIAQIDEKAAESKDFRLKLKTIEFSTSGTRANIKVILEKDEEIFEGEVSGVNTVSNSQRLLGTAALKAVEKFLGIEDNFILEDIKTVGLAGREVIVSAITFVTTNHEKLLSGCAFVNRDKKEAVVKATLDAINRSIIRHYSGN
;
A
#
# COMPACT_ATOMS: atom_id res chain seq x y z
N MET A 1 39.59 15.10 5.17
CA MET A 1 38.87 16.36 4.86
C MET A 1 38.16 16.24 3.52
N ILE A 2 38.88 15.89 2.44
CA ILE A 2 38.36 15.73 1.07
C ILE A 2 37.11 14.82 0.93
N MET A 3 37.06 13.66 1.60
CA MET A 3 35.95 12.71 1.41
C MET A 3 34.59 13.22 1.92
N LYS A 4 34.59 13.98 3.03
CA LYS A 4 33.35 14.57 3.56
C LYS A 4 32.82 15.66 2.62
N ASP A 5 33.72 16.43 2.01
CA ASP A 5 33.35 17.46 1.04
C ASP A 5 32.75 16.84 -0.23
N ILE A 6 33.28 15.68 -0.66
CA ILE A 6 32.72 14.90 -1.76
C ILE A 6 31.33 14.35 -1.39
N GLU A 7 31.18 13.72 -0.22
CA GLU A 7 29.89 13.19 0.26
C GLU A 7 28.84 14.32 0.34
N GLN A 8 29.22 15.49 0.84
CA GLN A 8 28.35 16.66 0.94
C GLN A 8 27.94 17.18 -0.43
N PHE A 9 28.86 17.26 -1.38
CA PHE A 9 28.56 17.66 -2.76
C PHE A 9 27.61 16.66 -3.44
N ILE A 10 27.89 15.35 -3.36
CA ILE A 10 27.03 14.33 -3.98
C ILE A 10 25.63 14.38 -3.38
N SER A 11 25.50 14.64 -2.07
CA SER A 11 24.20 14.78 -1.39
C SER A 11 23.38 15.98 -1.87
N GLN A 12 23.97 16.95 -2.58
CA GLN A 12 23.25 18.08 -3.17
C GLN A 12 22.70 17.76 -4.58
N ILE A 13 23.08 16.63 -5.18
CA ILE A 13 22.58 16.21 -6.49
C ILE A 13 21.11 15.82 -6.35
N LYS A 14 20.25 16.37 -7.22
CA LYS A 14 18.82 16.06 -7.24
C LYS A 14 18.59 14.55 -7.28
N SER A 15 17.65 14.06 -6.46
CA SER A 15 17.30 12.66 -6.19
C SER A 15 18.25 11.89 -5.26
N VAL A 16 19.42 12.42 -4.89
CA VAL A 16 20.29 11.78 -3.89
C VAL A 16 19.79 12.11 -2.49
N LEU A 17 19.63 11.06 -1.67
CA LEU A 17 19.17 11.16 -0.29
C LEU A 17 20.35 11.07 0.68
N SER A 18 21.31 10.19 0.39
CA SER A 18 22.56 10.11 1.12
C SER A 18 23.66 9.48 0.27
N CYS A 19 24.91 9.72 0.66
CA CYS A 19 26.08 9.18 -0.01
C CYS A 19 27.13 8.77 1.02
N LYS A 20 27.85 7.68 0.74
CA LYS A 20 29.03 7.26 1.47
C LYS A 20 30.17 6.98 0.50
N VAL A 21 31.33 7.58 0.76
CA VAL A 21 32.56 7.32 0.00
C VAL A 21 33.47 6.40 0.82
N VAL A 22 33.91 5.32 0.20
CA VAL A 22 34.86 4.35 0.75
C VAL A 22 36.19 4.54 0.04
N ALA A 23 37.25 4.70 0.82
CA ALA A 23 38.60 4.89 0.32
C ALA A 23 39.53 3.77 0.78
N ASP A 24 40.56 3.49 -0.01
CA ASP A 24 41.63 2.57 0.35
C ASP A 24 42.59 3.19 1.41
N GLU A 25 43.56 2.41 1.85
CA GLU A 25 44.60 2.83 2.81
C GLU A 25 45.47 3.99 2.29
N ASN A 26 45.51 4.20 0.97
CA ASN A 26 46.25 5.28 0.30
C ASN A 26 45.38 6.53 0.06
N GLY A 27 44.10 6.51 0.45
CA GLY A 27 43.16 7.61 0.29
C GLY A 27 42.51 7.69 -1.11
N ASN A 28 42.65 6.68 -1.96
CA ASN A 28 41.96 6.62 -3.24
C ASN A 28 40.54 6.10 -3.09
N ILE A 29 39.60 6.66 -3.87
CA ILE A 29 38.20 6.22 -3.85
C ILE A 29 38.09 4.80 -4.44
N GLN A 30 37.63 3.87 -3.60
CA GLN A 30 37.35 2.49 -3.98
C GLN A 30 35.90 2.35 -4.43
N GLU A 31 34.96 2.86 -3.62
CA GLU A 31 33.51 2.76 -3.87
C GLU A 31 32.78 4.03 -3.43
N ILE A 32 31.68 4.33 -4.11
CA ILE A 32 30.73 5.37 -3.77
C ILE A 32 29.35 4.72 -3.69
N HIS A 33 28.79 4.65 -2.49
CA HIS A 33 27.43 4.16 -2.28
C HIS A 33 26.49 5.35 -2.22
N ILE A 34 25.46 5.32 -3.04
CA ILE A 34 24.46 6.37 -3.14
C ILE A 34 23.10 5.76 -2.88
N LEU A 35 22.36 6.39 -1.96
CA LEU A 35 20.94 6.15 -1.81
C LEU A 35 20.19 7.25 -2.56
N SER A 36 19.30 6.90 -3.47
CA SER A 36 18.50 7.86 -4.23
C SER A 36 17.01 7.55 -4.18
N ASP A 37 16.17 8.54 -4.50
CA ASP A 37 14.77 8.29 -4.80
C ASP A 37 14.59 7.63 -6.18
N ILE A 38 13.35 7.27 -6.53
CA ILE A 38 12.98 6.65 -7.83
C ILE A 38 12.65 7.66 -8.94
N LYS A 39 12.74 8.98 -8.68
CA LYS A 39 12.36 10.02 -9.66
C LYS A 39 13.32 10.07 -10.86
N ARG A 40 14.51 9.48 -10.73
CA ARG A 40 15.54 9.43 -11.78
C ARG A 40 16.14 8.04 -11.88
N SER A 41 16.58 7.64 -13.06
CA SER A 41 17.22 6.33 -13.24
C SER A 41 18.64 6.28 -12.63
N PRO A 42 19.13 5.12 -12.16
CA PRO A 42 20.49 4.99 -11.64
C PRO A 42 21.56 5.46 -12.62
N LYS A 43 21.35 5.22 -13.93
CA LYS A 43 22.27 5.67 -14.99
C LYS A 43 22.35 7.20 -15.10
N GLN A 44 21.25 7.91 -14.86
CA GLN A 44 21.25 9.38 -14.85
C GLN A 44 21.95 9.90 -13.60
N VAL A 45 21.64 9.34 -12.43
CA VAL A 45 22.29 9.72 -11.16
C VAL A 45 23.80 9.46 -11.23
N SER A 46 24.22 8.29 -11.71
CA SER A 46 25.63 7.95 -11.90
C SER A 46 26.35 8.94 -12.82
N ARG A 47 25.72 9.37 -13.93
CA ARG A 47 26.33 10.33 -14.85
C ARG A 47 26.51 11.70 -14.21
N ASP A 48 25.49 12.18 -13.50
CA ASP A 48 25.56 13.48 -12.81
C ASP A 48 26.64 13.49 -11.74
N VAL A 49 26.80 12.38 -11.00
CA VAL A 49 27.87 12.20 -10.03
C VAL A 49 29.22 12.26 -10.73
N GLN A 50 29.44 11.48 -11.80
CA GLN A 50 30.70 11.51 -12.55
C GLN A 50 31.02 12.92 -13.08
N SER A 51 30.07 13.56 -13.77
CA SER A 51 30.25 14.91 -14.30
C SER A 51 30.50 15.94 -13.18
N GLY A 52 29.83 15.81 -12.05
CA GLY A 52 30.02 16.65 -10.87
C GLY A 52 31.41 16.49 -10.24
N LEU A 53 31.88 15.25 -10.08
CA LEU A 53 33.20 14.96 -9.51
C LEU A 53 34.35 15.45 -10.40
N ILE A 54 34.22 15.27 -11.72
CA ILE A 54 35.20 15.79 -12.69
C ILE A 54 35.25 17.32 -12.63
N SER A 55 34.09 17.99 -12.66
CA SER A 55 34.03 19.45 -12.73
C SER A 55 34.42 20.15 -11.43
N ARG A 56 34.03 19.61 -10.26
CA ARG A 56 34.25 20.27 -8.97
C ARG A 56 35.57 19.88 -8.29
N PHE A 57 36.01 18.64 -8.50
CA PHE A 57 37.15 18.05 -7.80
C PHE A 57 38.26 17.55 -8.74
N GLY A 58 38.04 17.57 -10.06
CA GLY A 58 39.01 17.01 -11.03
C GLY A 58 39.12 15.49 -10.96
N LEU A 59 38.13 14.81 -10.38
CA LEU A 59 38.16 13.36 -10.15
C LEU A 59 37.39 12.62 -11.24
N ASP A 60 38.10 11.87 -12.08
CA ASP A 60 37.52 10.96 -13.06
C ASP A 60 37.30 9.57 -12.44
N ILE A 61 36.03 9.24 -12.15
CA ILE A 61 35.63 8.00 -11.47
C ILE A 61 34.87 7.13 -12.45
N ASP A 62 35.27 5.86 -12.59
CA ASP A 62 34.53 4.87 -13.35
C ASP A 62 33.17 4.59 -12.68
N HIS A 63 32.08 4.60 -13.46
CA HIS A 63 30.73 4.23 -13.04
C HIS A 63 30.65 2.88 -12.30
N LYS A 64 31.58 1.95 -12.57
CA LYS A 64 31.67 0.67 -11.85
C LYS A 64 31.94 0.82 -10.35
N LYS A 65 32.52 1.94 -9.92
CA LYS A 65 32.74 2.26 -8.50
C LYS A 65 31.52 2.91 -7.85
N ILE A 66 30.48 3.24 -8.62
CA ILE A 66 29.28 3.91 -8.12
C ILE A 66 28.16 2.88 -7.99
N SER A 67 27.79 2.58 -6.75
CA SER A 67 26.66 1.72 -6.43
C SER A 67 25.48 2.59 -6.02
N ILE A 68 24.34 2.40 -6.67
CA ILE A 68 23.13 3.19 -6.44
C ILE A 68 22.02 2.26 -5.99
N ALA A 69 21.57 2.45 -4.75
CA ALA A 69 20.34 1.86 -4.23
C ALA A 69 19.22 2.88 -4.36
N GLN A 70 18.06 2.46 -4.89
CA GLN A 70 16.90 3.34 -4.97
C GLN A 70 15.87 2.97 -3.93
N ILE A 71 15.32 3.96 -3.25
CA ILE A 71 14.19 3.82 -2.34
C ILE A 71 13.02 4.65 -2.83
N ASP A 72 11.83 4.07 -2.71
CA ASP A 72 10.59 4.79 -2.95
C ASP A 72 10.10 5.35 -1.61
N GLU A 73 10.31 6.66 -1.39
CA GLU A 73 9.85 7.35 -0.17
C GLU A 73 8.32 7.21 0.02
N LYS A 74 7.54 7.14 -1.08
CA LYS A 74 6.09 6.90 -0.99
C LYS A 74 5.76 5.48 -0.48
N ALA A 75 6.64 4.51 -0.73
CA ALA A 75 6.51 3.15 -0.18
C ALA A 75 6.96 3.05 1.31
N ALA A 76 7.65 4.06 1.82
CA ALA A 76 8.09 4.12 3.22
C ALA A 76 7.06 4.78 4.14
N GLU A 77 6.35 5.83 3.67
CA GLU A 77 5.26 6.48 4.41
C GLU A 77 3.96 5.66 4.46
N SER A 78 3.77 4.72 3.55
CA SER A 78 2.57 3.90 3.48
C SER A 78 2.53 2.69 4.41
N LYS A 79 3.55 2.52 5.26
CA LYS A 79 3.56 1.47 6.27
C LYS A 79 2.64 1.89 7.43
N ASP A 80 1.51 1.19 7.55
CA ASP A 80 0.58 1.17 8.69
C ASP A 80 -0.58 2.16 8.74
N PHE A 81 -1.24 2.46 7.61
CA PHE A 81 -2.65 2.85 7.72
C PHE A 81 -3.58 1.63 7.53
N ARG A 82 -4.59 1.53 8.41
CA ARG A 82 -5.67 0.55 8.32
C ARG A 82 -7.00 1.24 8.56
N LEU A 83 -7.93 1.07 7.62
CA LEU A 83 -9.32 1.44 7.86
C LEU A 83 -9.88 0.60 9.01
N LYS A 84 -10.42 1.28 10.01
CA LYS A 84 -11.09 0.64 11.15
C LYS A 84 -12.57 0.59 10.89
N LEU A 85 -13.20 -0.52 11.24
CA LEU A 85 -14.66 -0.61 11.26
C LEU A 85 -15.17 0.21 12.46
N LYS A 86 -15.94 1.27 12.19
CA LYS A 86 -16.57 2.11 13.21
C LYS A 86 -17.96 1.59 13.57
N THR A 87 -18.83 1.47 12.56
CA THR A 87 -20.24 1.09 12.76
C THR A 87 -20.75 0.23 11.60
N ILE A 88 -21.66 -0.68 11.93
CA ILE A 88 -22.54 -1.35 10.96
C ILE A 88 -23.98 -0.99 11.32
N GLU A 89 -24.68 -0.34 10.39
CA GLU A 89 -26.13 -0.14 10.49
C GLU A 89 -26.82 -1.18 9.61
N PHE A 90 -27.71 -1.97 10.21
CA PHE A 90 -28.45 -3.01 9.50
C PHE A 90 -29.92 -2.86 9.86
N SER A 91 -30.72 -2.42 8.89
CA SER A 91 -32.16 -2.31 9.03
C SER A 91 -32.87 -3.26 8.07
N THR A 92 -34.05 -3.74 8.47
CA THR A 92 -34.89 -4.62 7.66
C THR A 92 -36.24 -3.96 7.42
N SER A 93 -36.70 -3.98 6.18
CA SER A 93 -38.04 -3.55 5.80
C SER A 93 -38.67 -4.62 4.93
N GLY A 94 -39.61 -5.38 5.52
CA GLY A 94 -40.19 -6.57 4.90
C GLY A 94 -39.12 -7.59 4.50
N THR A 95 -39.06 -7.93 3.21
CA THR A 95 -38.07 -8.87 2.66
C THR A 95 -36.76 -8.21 2.25
N ARG A 96 -36.57 -6.91 2.54
CA ARG A 96 -35.37 -6.16 2.17
C ARG A 96 -34.51 -5.84 3.39
N ALA A 97 -33.20 -5.81 3.19
CA ALA A 97 -32.24 -5.26 4.13
C ALA A 97 -31.63 -4.00 3.52
N ASN A 98 -31.44 -2.96 4.34
CA ASN A 98 -30.60 -1.81 4.03
C ASN A 98 -29.42 -1.82 4.99
N ILE A 99 -28.22 -1.78 4.43
CA ILE A 99 -26.97 -1.96 5.17
C ILE A 99 -26.06 -0.78 4.87
N LYS A 100 -25.59 -0.13 5.92
CA LYS A 100 -24.55 0.88 5.88
C LYS A 100 -23.35 0.42 6.70
N VAL A 101 -22.16 0.44 6.10
CA VAL A 101 -20.89 0.18 6.78
C VAL A 101 -20.12 1.49 6.84
N ILE A 102 -19.67 1.83 8.04
CA ILE A 102 -18.93 3.06 8.32
C ILE A 102 -17.51 2.68 8.73
N LEU A 103 -16.53 3.13 7.94
CA LEU A 103 -15.11 2.95 8.20
C LEU A 103 -14.48 4.28 8.64
N GLU A 104 -13.40 4.19 9.40
CA GLU A 104 -12.68 5.36 9.92
C GLU A 104 -11.17 5.23 9.69
N LYS A 105 -10.55 6.35 9.31
CA LYS A 105 -9.09 6.55 9.31
C LYS A 105 -8.82 7.99 9.78
N ASP A 106 -7.98 8.16 10.79
CA ASP A 106 -7.53 9.47 11.28
C ASP A 106 -8.70 10.47 11.48
N GLU A 107 -9.77 10.00 12.14
CA GLU A 107 -11.03 10.73 12.39
C GLU A 107 -11.93 10.99 11.17
N GLU A 108 -11.44 10.75 9.94
CA GLU A 108 -12.24 10.81 8.73
C GLU A 108 -13.10 9.56 8.54
N ILE A 109 -14.33 9.74 8.06
CA ILE A 109 -15.36 8.71 7.98
C ILE A 109 -15.72 8.41 6.51
N PHE A 110 -15.81 7.13 6.18
CA PHE A 110 -16.19 6.64 4.86
C PHE A 110 -17.37 5.67 4.95
N GLU A 111 -18.46 5.98 4.25
CA GLU A 111 -19.72 5.23 4.35
C GLU A 111 -20.03 4.48 3.06
N GLY A 112 -20.23 3.16 3.14
CA GLY A 112 -20.74 2.37 2.03
C GLY A 112 -22.13 1.85 2.32
N GLU A 113 -23.06 2.03 1.38
CA GLU A 113 -24.47 1.67 1.54
C GLU A 113 -24.97 0.77 0.41
N VAL A 114 -25.77 -0.23 0.78
CA VAL A 114 -26.43 -1.13 -0.16
C VAL A 114 -27.78 -1.60 0.38
N SER A 115 -28.72 -1.85 -0.52
CA SER A 115 -29.98 -2.51 -0.20
C SER A 115 -30.23 -3.72 -1.08
N GLY A 116 -30.94 -4.73 -0.56
CA GLY A 116 -31.24 -5.93 -1.32
C GLY A 116 -32.15 -6.89 -0.57
N VAL A 117 -32.44 -8.04 -1.17
CA VAL A 117 -33.28 -9.08 -0.57
C VAL A 117 -32.58 -9.66 0.67
N ASN A 118 -33.29 -9.76 1.78
CA ASN A 118 -32.75 -10.22 3.06
C ASN A 118 -32.86 -11.74 3.21
N THR A 119 -31.86 -12.46 2.72
CA THR A 119 -31.65 -13.89 3.04
C THR A 119 -30.36 -14.07 3.82
N VAL A 120 -30.15 -15.23 4.47
CA VAL A 120 -28.91 -15.48 5.23
C VAL A 120 -27.67 -15.32 4.34
N SER A 121 -27.64 -15.94 3.16
CA SER A 121 -26.50 -15.83 2.24
C SER A 121 -26.39 -14.43 1.61
N ASN A 122 -27.51 -13.84 1.18
CA ASN A 122 -27.45 -12.53 0.53
C ASN A 122 -27.11 -11.40 1.52
N SER A 123 -27.55 -11.48 2.78
CA SER A 123 -27.21 -10.48 3.80
C SER A 123 -25.69 -10.40 4.07
N GLN A 124 -24.98 -11.53 3.98
CA GLN A 124 -23.51 -11.57 4.04
C GLN A 124 -22.89 -10.90 2.83
N ARG A 125 -23.41 -11.16 1.61
CA ARG A 125 -22.94 -10.47 0.40
C ARG A 125 -23.16 -8.97 0.49
N LEU A 126 -24.36 -8.54 0.89
CA LEU A 126 -24.69 -7.13 1.07
C LEU A 126 -23.76 -6.44 2.10
N LEU A 127 -23.45 -7.08 3.23
CA LEU A 127 -22.47 -6.56 4.19
C LEU A 127 -21.08 -6.38 3.58
N GLY A 128 -20.59 -7.40 2.86
CA GLY A 128 -19.30 -7.33 2.19
C GLY A 128 -19.27 -6.23 1.12
N THR A 129 -20.32 -6.12 0.31
CA THR A 129 -20.46 -5.07 -0.70
C THR A 129 -20.52 -3.67 -0.09
N ALA A 130 -21.26 -3.47 1.01
CA ALA A 130 -21.27 -2.19 1.72
C ALA A 130 -19.86 -1.81 2.22
N ALA A 131 -19.11 -2.77 2.76
CA ALA A 131 -17.73 -2.53 3.18
C ALA A 131 -16.81 -2.17 2.00
N LEU A 132 -16.95 -2.83 0.84
CA LEU A 132 -16.20 -2.48 -0.38
C LEU A 132 -16.52 -1.06 -0.85
N LYS A 133 -17.79 -0.66 -0.88
CA LYS A 133 -18.18 0.71 -1.23
C LYS A 133 -17.58 1.76 -0.29
N ALA A 134 -17.49 1.47 1.00
CA ALA A 134 -16.85 2.37 1.97
C ALA A 134 -15.35 2.53 1.66
N VAL A 135 -14.69 1.44 1.26
CA VAL A 135 -13.28 1.46 0.85
C VAL A 135 -13.08 2.21 -0.46
N GLU A 136 -13.97 2.04 -1.43
CA GLU A 136 -13.94 2.75 -2.71
C GLU A 136 -14.02 4.27 -2.49
N LYS A 137 -14.91 4.72 -1.59
CA LYS A 137 -14.95 6.13 -1.16
C LYS A 137 -13.64 6.61 -0.53
N PHE A 138 -13.03 5.80 0.33
CA PHE A 138 -11.72 6.13 0.92
C PHE A 138 -10.63 6.27 -0.15
N LEU A 139 -10.67 5.44 -1.19
CA LEU A 139 -9.68 5.43 -2.27
C LEU A 139 -9.96 6.48 -3.36
N GLY A 140 -11.15 7.08 -3.39
CA GLY A 140 -11.58 7.95 -4.48
C GLY A 140 -11.76 7.21 -5.81
N ILE A 141 -12.16 5.93 -5.76
CA ILE A 141 -12.42 5.08 -6.93
C ILE A 141 -13.87 4.56 -6.89
N GLU A 142 -14.35 3.96 -7.98
CA GLU A 142 -15.73 3.46 -8.07
C GLU A 142 -15.77 2.18 -8.92
N ASP A 143 -16.51 1.17 -8.46
CA ASP A 143 -16.73 -0.11 -9.14
C ASP A 143 -15.43 -0.88 -9.49
N ASN A 144 -14.41 -0.76 -8.64
CA ASN A 144 -13.13 -1.46 -8.81
C ASN A 144 -13.05 -2.78 -8.03
N PHE A 145 -13.93 -2.99 -7.04
CA PHE A 145 -13.97 -4.22 -6.27
C PHE A 145 -15.25 -5.03 -6.50
N ILE A 146 -15.08 -6.32 -6.73
CA ILE A 146 -16.18 -7.27 -6.90
C ILE A 146 -16.10 -8.32 -5.81
N LEU A 147 -17.18 -8.50 -5.03
CA LEU A 147 -17.28 -9.60 -4.07
C LEU A 147 -17.70 -10.89 -4.79
N GLU A 148 -16.73 -11.73 -5.14
CA GLU A 148 -16.94 -13.00 -5.83
C GLU A 148 -17.66 -14.01 -4.93
N ASP A 149 -17.13 -14.23 -3.73
CA ASP A 149 -17.67 -15.23 -2.82
C ASP A 149 -17.49 -14.85 -1.37
N ILE A 150 -18.41 -15.34 -0.55
CA ILE A 150 -18.34 -15.25 0.90
C ILE A 150 -18.91 -16.51 1.53
N LYS A 151 -18.11 -17.15 2.38
CA LYS A 151 -18.44 -18.42 3.01
C LYS A 151 -18.19 -18.40 4.50
N THR A 152 -19.06 -19.08 5.24
CA THR A 152 -18.80 -19.47 6.62
C THR A 152 -18.21 -20.87 6.62
N VAL A 153 -17.03 -21.05 7.20
CA VAL A 153 -16.36 -22.34 7.36
C VAL A 153 -16.09 -22.62 8.83
N GLY A 154 -16.03 -23.90 9.22
CA GLY A 154 -15.62 -24.31 10.56
C GLY A 154 -14.10 -24.51 10.65
N LEU A 155 -13.45 -23.90 11.63
CA LEU A 155 -12.02 -24.06 11.89
C LEU A 155 -11.76 -24.11 13.40
N ALA A 156 -11.11 -25.18 13.88
CA ALA A 156 -10.83 -25.41 15.30
C ALA A 156 -12.08 -25.26 16.21
N GLY A 157 -13.23 -25.75 15.73
CA GLY A 157 -14.51 -25.65 16.44
C GLY A 157 -15.15 -24.26 16.46
N ARG A 158 -14.64 -23.30 15.67
CA ARG A 158 -15.17 -21.94 15.56
C ARG A 158 -15.62 -21.64 14.14
N GLU A 159 -16.58 -20.74 13.98
CA GLU A 159 -16.94 -20.22 12.67
C GLU A 159 -15.89 -19.19 12.20
N VAL A 160 -15.53 -19.25 10.92
CA VAL A 160 -14.67 -18.30 10.22
C VAL A 160 -15.40 -17.83 8.97
N ILE A 161 -15.43 -16.53 8.74
CA ILE A 161 -15.85 -15.97 7.46
C ILE A 161 -14.64 -15.89 6.55
N VAL A 162 -14.78 -16.39 5.32
CA VAL A 162 -13.78 -16.27 4.24
C VAL A 162 -14.43 -15.50 3.09
N SER A 163 -13.74 -14.49 2.59
CA SER A 163 -14.15 -13.67 1.46
C SER A 163 -13.16 -13.83 0.29
N ALA A 164 -13.69 -13.80 -0.92
CA ALA A 164 -12.94 -13.71 -2.16
C ALA A 164 -13.41 -12.47 -2.93
N ILE A 165 -12.47 -11.58 -3.28
CA ILE A 165 -12.75 -10.28 -3.87
C ILE A 165 -11.83 -10.08 -5.06
N THR A 166 -12.39 -9.75 -6.21
CA THR A 166 -11.62 -9.35 -7.39
C THR A 166 -11.41 -7.83 -7.34
N PHE A 167 -10.16 -7.40 -7.48
CA PHE A 167 -9.81 -6.00 -7.69
C PHE A 167 -9.43 -5.79 -9.16
N VAL A 168 -10.14 -4.90 -9.84
CA VAL A 168 -9.96 -4.62 -11.26
C VAL A 168 -9.45 -3.19 -11.44
N THR A 169 -8.47 -3.03 -12.32
CA THR A 169 -7.95 -1.76 -12.81
C THR A 169 -7.86 -1.85 -14.34
N THR A 170 -7.55 -0.74 -15.02
CA THR A 170 -7.42 -0.71 -16.48
C THR A 170 -6.41 -1.71 -17.05
N ASN A 171 -5.37 -2.06 -16.29
CA ASN A 171 -4.27 -2.91 -16.77
C ASN A 171 -4.13 -4.24 -16.00
N HIS A 172 -4.84 -4.41 -14.89
CA HIS A 172 -4.65 -5.53 -13.99
C HIS A 172 -5.96 -5.96 -13.33
N GLU A 173 -6.16 -7.27 -13.29
CA GLU A 173 -7.16 -7.94 -12.47
C GLU A 173 -6.43 -8.80 -11.44
N LYS A 174 -6.91 -8.79 -10.19
CA LYS A 174 -6.31 -9.56 -9.11
C LYS A 174 -7.37 -10.12 -8.17
N LEU A 175 -7.37 -11.44 -7.99
CA LEU A 175 -8.15 -12.10 -6.96
C LEU A 175 -7.47 -11.95 -5.58
N LEU A 176 -8.24 -11.48 -4.61
CA LEU A 176 -7.87 -11.25 -3.23
C LEU A 176 -8.71 -12.15 -2.33
N SER A 177 -8.14 -12.55 -1.19
CA SER A 177 -8.86 -13.31 -0.18
C SER A 177 -8.51 -12.85 1.21
N GLY A 178 -9.49 -12.96 2.11
CA GLY A 178 -9.36 -12.58 3.50
C GLY A 178 -10.26 -13.41 4.39
N CYS A 179 -9.98 -13.38 5.69
CA CYS A 179 -10.77 -14.13 6.65
C CYS A 179 -10.88 -13.44 8.02
N ALA A 180 -11.90 -13.82 8.78
CA ALA A 180 -12.06 -13.41 10.16
C ALA A 180 -12.84 -14.46 10.97
N PHE A 181 -12.38 -14.76 12.18
CA PHE A 181 -13.16 -15.56 13.13
C PHE A 181 -14.44 -14.82 13.52
N VAL A 182 -15.54 -15.57 13.60
CA VAL A 182 -16.78 -15.09 14.20
C VAL A 182 -16.60 -15.13 15.72
N ASN A 183 -16.56 -13.95 16.34
CA ASN A 183 -16.50 -13.83 17.79
C ASN A 183 -17.90 -13.63 18.38
N ARG A 184 -18.36 -12.37 18.46
CA ARG A 184 -19.68 -12.01 19.03
C ARG A 184 -20.72 -11.72 17.96
N ASP A 185 -20.32 -11.06 16.87
CA ASP A 185 -21.21 -10.67 15.79
C ASP A 185 -20.69 -11.19 14.44
N LYS A 186 -21.54 -11.97 13.76
CA LYS A 186 -21.25 -12.50 12.42
C LYS A 186 -21.20 -11.40 11.37
N LYS A 187 -21.96 -10.30 11.54
CA LYS A 187 -21.93 -9.15 10.63
C LYS A 187 -20.59 -8.45 10.66
N GLU A 188 -20.05 -8.26 11.87
CA GLU A 188 -18.72 -7.71 12.08
C GLU A 188 -17.64 -8.61 11.46
N ALA A 189 -17.74 -9.93 11.64
CA ALA A 189 -16.80 -10.88 11.04
C ALA A 189 -16.83 -10.86 9.51
N VAL A 190 -18.00 -10.69 8.88
CA VAL A 190 -18.12 -10.51 7.44
C VAL A 190 -17.35 -9.27 6.98
N VAL A 191 -17.59 -8.11 7.60
CA VAL A 191 -16.89 -6.88 7.22
C VAL A 191 -15.39 -7.00 7.47
N LYS A 192 -14.97 -7.60 8.58
CA LYS A 192 -13.54 -7.83 8.87
C LYS A 192 -12.87 -8.76 7.85
N ALA A 193 -13.52 -9.84 7.43
CA ALA A 193 -12.98 -10.72 6.41
C ALA A 193 -12.82 -9.99 5.07
N THR A 194 -13.81 -9.16 4.70
CA THR A 194 -13.72 -8.26 3.52
C THR A 194 -12.54 -7.31 3.63
N LEU A 195 -12.39 -6.61 4.76
CA LEU A 195 -11.26 -5.70 5.00
C LEU A 195 -9.90 -6.43 5.00
N ASP A 196 -9.81 -7.63 5.58
CA ASP A 196 -8.58 -8.45 5.58
C ASP A 196 -8.12 -8.80 4.15
N ALA A 197 -9.06 -9.03 3.24
CA ALA A 197 -8.75 -9.35 1.85
C ALA A 197 -8.09 -8.18 1.11
N ILE A 198 -8.57 -6.96 1.38
CA ILE A 198 -8.21 -5.77 0.62
C ILE A 198 -7.12 -4.92 1.28
N ASN A 199 -6.99 -4.92 2.61
CA ASN A 199 -6.04 -4.06 3.35
C ASN A 199 -4.60 -4.20 2.84
N ARG A 200 -4.17 -5.41 2.48
CA ARG A 200 -2.81 -5.68 1.93
C ARG A 200 -2.60 -5.08 0.53
N SER A 201 -3.67 -4.87 -0.24
CA SER A 201 -3.64 -4.33 -1.60
C SER A 201 -3.89 -2.82 -1.62
N ILE A 202 -4.78 -2.32 -0.76
CA ILE A 202 -5.09 -0.90 -0.58
C ILE A 202 -3.83 -0.11 -0.20
N ILE A 203 -3.03 -0.63 0.72
CA ILE A 203 -1.76 0.00 1.13
C ILE A 203 -0.89 0.29 -0.10
N ARG A 204 -0.77 -0.68 -1.02
CA ARG A 204 0.05 -0.51 -2.24
C ARG A 204 -0.56 0.48 -3.23
N HIS A 205 -1.88 0.48 -3.39
CA HIS A 205 -2.56 1.38 -4.32
C HIS A 205 -2.52 2.84 -3.83
N TYR A 206 -2.76 3.06 -2.53
CA TYR A 206 -2.68 4.38 -1.91
C TYR A 206 -1.27 4.97 -1.91
N SER A 207 -0.23 4.12 -1.84
CA SER A 207 1.17 4.56 -1.97
C SER A 207 1.54 5.04 -3.38
N GLY A 208 0.76 4.63 -4.39
CA GLY A 208 1.07 4.85 -5.81
C GLY A 208 0.47 6.12 -6.40
N ASN A 209 -0.49 6.74 -5.71
CA ASN A 209 -1.04 8.06 -6.04
C ASN A 209 -0.26 9.17 -5.31
#